data_AF-A0AAV9WDB9-F1
#
_entry.id   AF-A0AAV9WDB9-F1
#
_cell.length_a   1.000
_cell.length_b   1.000
_cell.length_c   1.000
_cell.angle_alpha   90.00
_cell.angle_beta   90.00
_cell.angle_gamma   90.00
#
_symmetry.space_group_name_H-M   'P 1'
#
loop_
_entity.id
_entity.type
_entity.pdbx_description
1 polymer ?
#
loop_
_entity_poly.entity_id
_entity_poly.type
_entity_poly.pdbx_seq_one_letter_code
_entity_poly.pdbx_strand_id
1 'polypeptide(L)'
;MNGQPSNRPSRSIMPAVIARTKEQIHGDEEAGTELKLGEFQNVTSLTHSEARLLIQAVLSHRAKGPNADIGETEVLIKTKDYLEQFARFKKKENVSAVERLLQMEGGLASFEKSQLGTLCCETSEEAKTLIPSISDKKSDEDLQDLLDEITKFRTFVE
;
A
#
# COMPACT_ATOMS: atom_id res chain seq x y z
N MET A 1 -18.04 -58.11 -48.70
CA MET A 1 -17.00 -57.06 -48.74
C MET A 1 -17.70 -55.73 -48.59
N ASN A 2 -17.87 -55.24 -47.35
CA ASN A 2 -18.61 -54.02 -47.02
C ASN A 2 -17.64 -52.96 -46.50
N GLY A 3 -17.43 -51.88 -47.26
CA GLY A 3 -16.70 -50.70 -46.80
C GLY A 3 -17.69 -49.57 -46.49
N GLN A 4 -17.87 -49.24 -45.21
CA GLN A 4 -18.60 -48.05 -44.78
C GLN A 4 -17.72 -46.79 -44.94
N PRO A 5 -18.25 -45.66 -45.42
CA PRO A 5 -17.50 -44.40 -45.46
C PRO A 5 -17.38 -43.80 -44.06
N SER A 6 -16.16 -43.40 -43.70
CA SER A 6 -15.83 -42.76 -42.42
C SER A 6 -16.27 -41.30 -42.40
N ASN A 7 -17.28 -40.99 -41.59
CA ASN A 7 -17.75 -39.62 -41.38
C ASN A 7 -16.90 -38.97 -40.28
N ARG A 8 -15.88 -38.17 -40.66
CA ARG A 8 -15.12 -37.35 -39.71
C ARG A 8 -15.86 -36.03 -39.49
N PRO A 9 -16.18 -35.63 -38.25
CA PRO A 9 -16.82 -34.34 -38.00
C PRO A 9 -15.85 -33.20 -38.32
N SER A 10 -16.32 -32.24 -39.12
CA SER A 10 -15.59 -31.00 -39.40
C SER A 10 -15.41 -30.21 -38.10
N ARG A 11 -14.16 -29.93 -37.72
CA ARG A 11 -13.82 -29.19 -36.50
C ARG A 11 -14.15 -27.71 -36.76
N SER A 12 -15.25 -27.23 -36.18
CA SER A 12 -15.60 -25.80 -36.20
C SER A 12 -14.50 -25.00 -35.50
N ILE A 13 -13.73 -24.22 -36.28
CA ILE A 13 -12.77 -23.26 -35.75
C ILE A 13 -13.56 -22.01 -35.39
N MET A 14 -13.87 -21.85 -34.10
CA MET A 14 -14.46 -20.61 -33.60
C MET A 14 -13.44 -19.47 -33.80
N PRO A 15 -13.84 -18.32 -34.34
CA PRO A 15 -12.93 -17.18 -34.50
C PRO A 15 -12.43 -16.72 -33.12
N ALA A 16 -11.16 -16.36 -33.05
CA ALA A 16 -10.56 -15.82 -31.83
C ALA A 16 -11.34 -14.57 -31.39
N VAL A 17 -11.77 -14.54 -30.13
CA VAL A 17 -12.44 -13.38 -29.54
C VAL A 17 -11.43 -12.24 -29.47
N ILE A 18 -11.56 -11.26 -30.38
CA ILE A 18 -10.71 -10.05 -30.47
C ILE A 18 -11.22 -8.94 -29.54
N ALA A 19 -12.22 -9.23 -28.71
CA ALA A 19 -12.77 -8.26 -27.78
C ALA A 19 -11.77 -8.01 -26.65
N ARG A 20 -11.25 -6.79 -26.58
CA ARG A 20 -10.50 -6.30 -25.43
C ARG A 20 -11.41 -6.46 -24.20
N THR A 21 -10.95 -7.18 -23.17
CA THR A 21 -11.65 -7.27 -21.90
C THR A 21 -12.00 -5.85 -21.45
N LYS A 22 -13.28 -5.60 -21.19
CA LYS A 22 -13.74 -4.29 -20.71
C LYS A 22 -12.93 -3.97 -19.45
N GLU A 23 -12.25 -2.83 -19.46
CA GLU A 23 -11.51 -2.35 -18.31
C GLU A 23 -12.46 -2.34 -17.11
N GLN A 24 -12.07 -3.02 -16.03
CA GLN A 24 -12.89 -3.08 -14.83
C GLN A 24 -13.06 -1.63 -14.37
N ILE A 25 -14.31 -1.17 -14.26
CA ILE A 25 -14.57 0.17 -13.74
C ILE A 25 -14.13 0.11 -12.28
N HIS A 26 -12.97 0.68 -11.99
CA HIS A 26 -12.50 0.88 -10.63
C HIS A 26 -13.58 1.72 -9.94
N GLY A 27 -14.12 1.21 -8.82
CA GLY A 27 -15.11 1.96 -8.04
C GLY A 27 -14.52 3.27 -7.56
N ASP A 28 -15.37 4.23 -7.20
CA ASP A 28 -14.89 5.51 -6.65
C ASP A 28 -14.12 5.25 -5.34
N GLU A 29 -12.93 5.82 -5.23
CA GLU A 29 -12.01 5.63 -4.10
C GLU A 29 -12.06 6.87 -3.19
N GLU A 30 -12.59 6.71 -1.98
CA GLU A 30 -12.81 7.78 -1.03
C GLU A 30 -12.32 7.37 0.37
N ALA A 31 -11.47 8.21 0.96
CA ALA A 31 -11.00 8.09 2.34
C ALA A 31 -11.63 9.20 3.22
N GLY A 32 -12.96 9.16 3.35
CA GLY A 32 -13.72 10.07 4.20
C GLY A 32 -13.97 9.48 5.58
N THR A 33 -15.11 9.82 6.20
CA THR A 33 -15.56 9.19 7.46
C THR A 33 -15.80 7.68 7.30
N GLU A 34 -16.18 7.26 6.09
CA GLU A 34 -16.20 5.85 5.70
C GLU A 34 -15.08 5.60 4.70
N LEU A 35 -14.35 4.49 4.89
CA LEU A 35 -13.35 4.05 3.93
C LEU A 35 -14.01 3.28 2.79
N LYS A 36 -13.95 3.84 1.59
CA LYS A 36 -14.38 3.21 0.35
C LYS A 36 -13.18 3.13 -0.58
N LEU A 37 -12.36 2.09 -0.44
CA LEU A 37 -11.09 2.00 -1.16
C LEU A 37 -11.15 1.13 -2.41
N GLY A 38 -12.34 0.81 -2.91
CA GLY A 38 -12.51 -0.01 -4.12
C GLY A 38 -11.78 -1.35 -4.04
N GLU A 39 -10.89 -1.60 -5.00
CA GLU A 39 -10.05 -2.82 -5.02
C GLU A 39 -8.98 -2.85 -3.94
N PHE A 40 -8.64 -1.69 -3.37
CA PHE A 40 -7.68 -1.55 -2.27
C PHE A 40 -8.32 -1.73 -0.89
N GLN A 41 -9.62 -2.07 -0.84
CA GLN A 41 -10.28 -2.39 0.43
C GLN A 41 -9.61 -3.61 1.09
N ASN A 42 -9.19 -3.45 2.33
CA ASN A 42 -8.48 -4.47 3.12
C ASN A 42 -7.12 -4.90 2.54
N VAL A 43 -6.54 -4.13 1.62
CA VAL A 43 -5.17 -4.35 1.14
C VAL A 43 -4.17 -3.77 2.13
N THR A 44 -3.04 -4.44 2.29
CA THR A 44 -1.93 -3.94 3.11
C THR A 44 -1.38 -2.65 2.50
N SER A 45 -1.33 -1.62 3.32
CA SER A 45 -0.77 -0.31 3.00
C SER A 45 0.57 -0.12 3.68
N LEU A 46 1.34 0.85 3.19
CA LEU A 46 2.65 1.18 3.70
C LEU A 46 2.65 2.63 4.18
N THR A 47 3.29 2.88 5.32
CA THR A 47 3.75 4.21 5.69
C THR A 47 4.84 4.68 4.73
N HIS A 48 5.09 5.99 4.69
CA HIS A 48 6.20 6.55 3.91
C HIS A 48 7.55 5.93 4.32
N SER A 49 7.73 5.68 5.61
CA SER A 49 8.96 5.10 6.15
C SER A 49 9.17 3.66 5.70
N GLU A 50 8.13 2.84 5.69
CA GLU A 50 8.17 1.45 5.17
C GLU A 50 8.41 1.44 3.66
N ALA A 51 7.66 2.25 2.91
CA ALA A 51 7.82 2.37 1.46
C ALA A 51 9.26 2.74 1.08
N ARG A 52 9.87 3.68 1.81
CA ARG A 52 11.27 4.08 1.60
C ARG A 52 12.23 2.90 1.74
N LEU A 53 12.12 2.13 2.84
CA LEU A 53 12.99 0.98 3.07
C LEU A 53 12.77 -0.12 2.03
N LEU A 54 11.52 -0.38 1.64
CA LEU A 54 11.20 -1.40 0.65
C LEU A 54 11.76 -1.04 -0.73
N ILE A 55 11.59 0.21 -1.19
CA ILE A 55 12.15 0.66 -2.46
C ILE A 55 13.68 0.56 -2.44
N GLN A 56 14.33 1.03 -1.36
CA GLN A 56 15.79 0.90 -1.21
C GLN A 56 16.26 -0.56 -1.26
N ALA A 57 15.55 -1.47 -0.59
CA ALA A 57 15.86 -2.90 -0.59
C ALA A 57 15.67 -3.53 -1.98
N VAL A 58 14.56 -3.24 -2.66
CA VAL A 58 14.26 -3.74 -4.01
C VAL A 58 15.30 -3.26 -5.02
N LEU A 59 15.70 -1.99 -4.95
CA LEU A 59 16.72 -1.42 -5.84
C LEU A 59 18.11 -2.00 -5.56
N SER A 60 18.48 -2.14 -4.30
CA SER A 60 19.73 -2.80 -3.91
C SER A 60 19.80 -4.25 -4.39
N HIS A 61 18.66 -4.94 -4.43
CA HIS A 61 18.57 -6.29 -4.98
C HIS A 61 18.65 -6.28 -6.51
N ARG A 62 17.96 -5.36 -7.19
CA ARG A 62 17.99 -5.22 -8.66
C ARG A 62 19.41 -4.93 -9.17
N ALA A 63 20.16 -4.08 -8.49
CA ALA A 63 21.54 -3.72 -8.84
C ALA A 63 22.52 -4.91 -8.81
N LYS A 64 22.17 -6.01 -8.12
CA LYS A 64 22.97 -7.25 -8.05
C LYS A 64 22.47 -8.35 -8.99
N GLY A 65 21.36 -8.10 -9.68
CA GLY A 65 20.67 -9.08 -10.52
C GLY A 65 20.88 -8.86 -12.01
N PRO A 66 20.22 -9.66 -12.86
CA PRO A 66 20.33 -9.55 -14.33
C PRO A 66 19.76 -8.24 -14.90
N ASN A 67 19.06 -7.47 -14.08
CA ASN A 67 18.42 -6.20 -14.45
C ASN A 67 19.20 -4.98 -13.93
N ALA A 68 20.49 -5.14 -13.60
CA ALA A 68 21.32 -4.07 -13.05
C ALA A 68 21.44 -2.87 -14.00
N ASP A 69 21.42 -3.11 -15.32
CA ASP A 69 21.55 -2.07 -16.35
C ASP A 69 20.23 -1.32 -16.65
N ILE A 70 19.12 -1.75 -16.05
CA ILE A 70 17.83 -1.07 -16.21
C ILE A 70 17.82 0.17 -15.31
N GLY A 71 17.95 1.34 -15.94
CA GLY A 71 17.89 2.64 -15.26
C GLY A 71 16.57 2.89 -14.51
N GLU A 72 16.62 3.82 -13.57
CA GLU A 72 15.44 4.26 -12.81
C GLU A 72 14.53 5.14 -13.67
N THR A 73 13.22 4.96 -13.57
CA THR A 73 12.25 5.84 -14.23
C THR A 73 12.16 7.18 -13.50
N GLU A 74 11.77 8.24 -14.20
CA GLU A 74 11.58 9.57 -13.60
C GLU A 74 10.60 9.54 -12.41
N VAL A 75 9.51 8.76 -12.52
CA VAL A 75 8.54 8.57 -11.44
C VAL A 75 9.21 7.97 -10.21
N LEU A 76 10.02 6.92 -10.40
CA LEU A 76 10.72 6.27 -9.29
C LEU A 76 11.72 7.21 -8.61
N ILE A 77 12.46 8.00 -9.39
CA ILE A 77 13.40 8.99 -8.85
C ILE A 77 12.65 10.00 -7.97
N LYS A 78 11.58 10.60 -8.50
CA LYS A 78 10.74 11.55 -7.76
C LYS A 78 10.11 10.93 -6.50
N THR A 79 9.64 9.68 -6.58
CA THR A 79 9.10 8.97 -5.42
C THR A 79 10.17 8.75 -4.35
N LYS A 80 11.40 8.39 -4.72
CA LYS A 80 12.50 8.23 -3.75
C LYS A 80 12.82 9.55 -3.05
N ASP A 81 12.92 10.64 -3.80
CA ASP A 81 13.23 11.96 -3.24
C ASP A 81 12.15 12.40 -2.26
N TYR A 82 10.88 12.22 -2.64
CA TYR A 82 9.75 12.49 -1.77
C TYR A 82 9.79 11.64 -0.49
N LEU A 83 10.01 10.33 -0.61
CA LEU A 83 10.08 9.45 0.56
C LEU A 83 11.29 9.74 1.45
N GLU A 84 12.43 10.13 0.89
CA GLU A 84 13.61 10.52 1.67
C GLU A 84 13.39 11.81 2.46
N GLN A 85 12.59 12.73 1.92
CA GLN A 85 12.23 13.98 2.58
C GLN A 85 11.14 13.79 3.63
N PHE A 86 10.09 13.03 3.34
CA PHE A 86 8.87 12.97 4.15
C PHE A 86 8.75 11.73 5.05
N ALA A 87 9.59 10.71 4.89
CA ALA A 87 9.63 9.59 5.84
C ALA A 87 9.99 10.08 7.24
N ARG A 88 9.09 9.84 8.19
CA ARG A 88 9.24 10.24 9.60
C ARG A 88 10.26 9.39 10.36
N PHE A 89 10.44 8.14 9.94
CA PHE A 89 11.33 7.18 10.58
C PHE A 89 12.39 6.72 9.59
N LYS A 90 13.65 7.12 9.81
CA LYS A 90 14.76 6.78 8.90
C LYS A 90 15.54 5.54 9.31
N LYS A 91 15.62 5.24 10.60
CA LYS A 91 16.33 4.05 11.09
C LYS A 91 15.45 2.83 10.98
N LYS A 92 15.98 1.74 10.41
CA LYS A 92 15.23 0.49 10.20
C LYS A 92 14.61 -0.05 11.49
N GLU A 93 15.34 0.02 12.61
CA GLU A 93 14.84 -0.37 13.93
C GLU A 93 13.59 0.41 14.36
N ASN A 94 13.55 1.73 14.12
CA ASN A 94 12.40 2.57 14.44
C ASN A 94 11.22 2.28 13.52
N VAL A 95 11.47 2.08 12.21
CA VAL A 95 10.41 1.70 11.26
C VAL A 95 9.75 0.40 11.70
N SER A 96 10.53 -0.64 12.00
CA SER A 96 10.01 -1.94 12.44
C SER A 96 9.32 -1.87 13.81
N ALA A 97 9.78 -1.01 14.71
CA ALA A 97 9.12 -0.81 16.00
C ALA A 97 7.74 -0.15 15.84
N VAL A 98 7.64 0.90 15.03
CA VAL A 98 6.38 1.59 14.73
C VAL A 98 5.42 0.70 13.95
N GLU A 99 5.91 -0.04 12.95
CA GLU A 99 5.12 -1.05 12.22
C GLU A 99 4.50 -2.05 13.20
N ARG A 100 5.31 -2.62 14.10
CA ARG A 100 4.82 -3.59 15.09
C ARG A 100 3.78 -2.96 16.03
N LEU A 101 4.03 -1.74 16.51
CA LEU A 101 3.11 -1.00 17.38
C LEU A 101 1.75 -0.83 16.69
N LEU A 102 1.74 -0.35 15.44
CA LEU A 102 0.53 -0.16 14.64
C LEU A 102 -0.17 -1.48 14.29
N GLN A 103 0.58 -2.56 14.05
CA GLN A 103 0.00 -3.88 13.79
C GLN A 103 -0.70 -4.46 15.02
N MET A 104 -0.18 -4.22 16.22
CA MET A 104 -0.80 -4.63 17.48
C MET A 104 -2.09 -3.87 17.78
N GLU A 105 -2.28 -2.69 17.18
CA GLU A 105 -3.50 -1.91 17.35
C GLU A 105 -4.69 -2.57 16.64
N GLY A 106 -5.64 -3.07 17.43
CA GLY A 106 -6.86 -3.70 16.92
C GLY A 106 -7.86 -2.68 16.38
N GLY A 107 -8.80 -3.11 15.55
CA GLY A 107 -9.94 -2.28 15.13
C GLY A 107 -9.65 -1.19 14.09
N LEU A 108 -8.38 -0.89 13.80
CA LEU A 108 -7.99 0.02 12.72
C LEU A 108 -7.72 -0.73 11.40
N ALA A 109 -8.18 -0.16 10.30
CA ALA A 109 -7.87 -0.65 8.96
C ALA A 109 -6.40 -0.40 8.62
N SER A 110 -5.85 -1.17 7.67
CA SER A 110 -4.46 -0.99 7.23
C SER A 110 -4.18 0.46 6.82
N PHE A 111 -5.09 1.06 6.03
CA PHE A 111 -4.98 2.45 5.58
C PHE A 111 -4.80 3.42 6.75
N GLU A 112 -5.64 3.30 7.79
CA GLU A 112 -5.61 4.17 8.96
C GLU A 112 -4.30 4.05 9.74
N LYS A 113 -3.83 2.82 9.91
CA LYS A 113 -2.52 2.54 10.53
C LYS A 113 -1.40 3.21 9.75
N SER A 114 -1.39 3.07 8.43
CA SER A 114 -0.37 3.70 7.58
C SER A 114 -0.45 5.22 7.56
N GLN A 115 -1.65 5.80 7.69
CA GLN A 115 -1.82 7.25 7.84
C GLN A 115 -1.27 7.74 9.18
N LEU A 116 -1.58 7.07 10.29
CA LEU A 116 -1.05 7.42 11.62
C LEU A 116 0.49 7.40 11.65
N GLY A 117 1.11 6.35 11.09
CA GLY A 117 2.58 6.24 10.99
C GLY A 117 3.23 7.17 9.95
N THR A 118 2.43 7.84 9.11
CA THR A 118 2.90 8.79 8.09
C THR A 118 2.79 10.23 8.57
N LEU A 119 1.59 10.60 9.01
CA LEU A 119 1.24 11.97 9.37
C LEU A 119 1.90 12.35 10.71
N CYS A 120 1.99 11.39 11.64
CA CYS A 120 2.52 11.60 12.99
C CYS A 120 1.90 12.83 13.66
N CYS A 121 0.56 12.85 13.69
CA CYS A 121 -0.24 13.88 14.34
C CYS A 121 0.14 14.02 15.81
N GLU A 122 0.03 15.23 16.34
CA GLU A 122 0.40 15.56 17.73
C GLU A 122 -0.77 15.34 18.68
N THR A 123 -2.01 15.55 18.20
CA THR A 123 -3.21 15.40 19.02
C THR A 123 -4.20 14.41 18.43
N SER A 124 -5.00 13.78 19.28
CA SER A 124 -6.13 12.93 18.87
C SER A 124 -7.13 13.69 17.99
N GLU A 125 -7.39 14.97 18.29
CA GLU A 125 -8.23 15.86 17.49
C GLU A 125 -7.67 16.05 16.07
N GLU A 126 -6.36 16.32 15.94
CA GLU A 126 -5.70 16.44 14.63
C GLU A 126 -5.80 15.12 13.86
N ALA A 127 -5.52 14.00 14.51
CA ALA A 127 -5.59 12.67 13.89
C ALA A 127 -7.00 12.36 13.38
N LYS A 128 -8.04 12.65 14.16
CA LYS A 128 -9.45 12.46 13.74
C LYS A 128 -9.87 13.44 12.65
N THR A 129 -9.31 14.64 12.64
CA THR A 129 -9.56 15.63 11.58
C THR A 129 -8.96 15.20 10.24
N LEU A 130 -7.72 14.71 10.27
CA LEU A 130 -7.00 14.30 9.05
C LEU A 130 -7.38 12.90 8.57
N ILE A 131 -7.81 12.02 9.49
CA ILE A 131 -8.18 10.63 9.20
C ILE A 131 -9.59 10.38 9.75
N PRO A 132 -10.63 10.99 9.16
CA PRO A 132 -11.99 11.00 9.72
C PRO A 132 -12.58 9.62 10.00
N SER A 133 -12.12 8.58 9.29
CA SER A 133 -12.58 7.20 9.47
C SER A 133 -12.20 6.55 10.81
N ILE A 134 -11.28 7.12 11.59
CA ILE A 134 -10.91 6.61 12.92
C ILE A 134 -11.78 7.18 14.04
N SER A 135 -12.62 8.18 13.77
CA SER A 135 -13.33 8.97 14.78
C SER A 135 -14.13 8.13 15.77
N ASP A 136 -14.83 7.11 15.26
CA ASP A 136 -15.69 6.21 16.04
C ASP A 136 -15.01 4.89 16.45
N LYS A 137 -13.73 4.71 16.09
CA LYS A 137 -12.98 3.45 16.31
C LYS A 137 -12.12 3.47 17.55
N LYS A 138 -11.71 4.66 18.01
CA LYS A 138 -10.88 4.87 19.20
C LYS A 138 -11.37 6.06 20.01
N SER A 139 -11.28 5.93 21.34
CA SER A 139 -11.40 7.07 22.23
C SER A 139 -10.25 8.06 22.00
N ASP A 140 -10.45 9.29 22.45
CA ASP A 140 -9.40 10.31 22.34
C ASP A 140 -8.21 9.96 23.24
N GLU A 141 -8.44 9.35 24.41
CA GLU A 141 -7.37 8.90 25.30
C GLU A 141 -6.52 7.78 24.65
N ASP A 142 -7.15 6.71 24.16
CA ASP A 142 -6.44 5.57 23.57
C ASP A 142 -5.71 5.95 22.27
N LEU A 143 -6.25 6.92 21.53
CA LEU A 143 -5.60 7.46 20.34
C LEU A 143 -4.40 8.33 20.72
N GLN A 144 -4.54 9.20 21.73
CA GLN A 144 -3.44 10.03 22.19
C GLN A 144 -2.28 9.18 22.71
N ASP A 145 -2.56 8.16 23.53
CA ASP A 145 -1.53 7.24 24.03
C ASP A 145 -0.76 6.58 22.88
N LEU A 146 -1.47 6.13 21.83
CA LEU A 146 -0.85 5.56 20.64
C LEU A 146 0.03 6.59 19.90
N LEU A 147 -0.44 7.82 19.71
CA LEU A 147 0.32 8.89 19.05
C LEU A 147 1.59 9.24 19.82
N ASP A 148 1.50 9.27 21.15
CA ASP A 148 2.64 9.54 22.04
C ASP A 148 3.67 8.41 21.95
N GLU A 149 3.24 7.13 21.94
CA GLU A 149 4.14 5.99 21.73
C GLU A 149 4.82 6.02 20.36
N ILE A 150 4.09 6.34 19.29
CA ILE A 150 4.66 6.48 17.93
C ILE A 150 5.73 7.59 17.93
N THR A 151 5.46 8.71 18.58
CA THR A 151 6.34 9.88 18.61
C THR A 151 7.69 9.60 19.28
N LYS A 152 7.76 8.69 20.25
CA LYS A 152 9.03 8.29 20.88
C LYS A 152 10.06 7.72 19.91
N PHE A 153 9.61 7.16 18.79
CA PHE A 153 10.49 6.62 17.75
C PHE A 153 10.94 7.67 16.73
N ARG A 154 10.38 8.88 16.80
CA ARG A 154 10.76 9.99 15.93
C ARG A 154 12.10 10.54 16.40
N THR A 155 13.17 10.22 15.66
CA THR A 155 14.46 10.88 15.88
C THR A 155 14.36 12.29 15.31
N PHE A 156 14.32 13.30 16.18
CA PHE A 156 14.53 14.67 15.77
C PHE A 156 15.96 14.76 15.22
N VAL A 157 16.07 15.02 13.93
CA VAL A 157 17.36 15.33 13.31
C VAL A 157 17.60 16.81 13.63
N GLU A 158 18.63 17.10 14.42
CA GLU A 158 19.18 18.46 14.56
C GLU A 158 19.72 18.97 13.22
#